data_AF-A0A314UJT5-F1
#
_entry.id   AF-A0A314UJT5-F1
#
_cell.length_a   1.000
_cell.length_b   1.000
_cell.length_c   1.000
_cell.angle_alpha   90.00
_cell.angle_beta   90.00
_cell.angle_gamma   90.00
#
_symmetry.space_group_name_H-M   'P 1'
#
loop_
_entity.id
_entity.type
_entity.pdbx_description
1 polymer ?
#
loop_
_entity_poly.entity_id
_entity_poly.type
_entity_poly.pdbx_seq_one_letter_code
_entity_poly.pdbx_strand_id
1 'polypeptide(L)'
;MLIPYVPMLVPPKRWKGYDKGGHLFLPSYVMRTHGSRKQVDAMRNISRNQMLKVFEALDMLGSTKWRVNKKVLSVVESIWARGGNIAGLVNREDVPVPDKSPFEDLKDIQEWKWSVRKAKKINQERHSQRCDTELKLSVARKMKDEEGFYYPHNLDFRGRAYPMHPHLNHLSSDLCRGVLEFAEGRPLGKSGLRWLKIHLANLYAGGVEKLSYEGRLAFVDNHIDDIFDSATNPVNGNRWWLTAEDPLQCLAACINLSEALNSPSPHTVISHLPIHQDGSCNGLQHYAALGRDSLEAAAVNLVDGDKPADVYSEIAARVHEIMKRDSNKDPTTSPNALLARILVNQIDRKLVKQTVMTSVYGVTYVGAREQIKKRLEEKGLITDDRLLFTAACYAAKVTLAALGEIFQAARGIMSWLGDCAKVIASENQPVRWTTPLGLPVVQPYCKSERHLIRTSLQVLALQRESNSVDIRKQRTAFPPNFVHSLDGSHMMMTALACRDAGLRFAGVHDSFWTHPCDVDQMNKILREKFVELYSMPILESLLESFQASYPALTFPPLPERGDFDLQQVLESPYFFN
;
A
#
# COMPACT_ATOMS: atom_id res chain seq x y z
N MET A 1 -2.48 -20.84 20.44
CA MET A 1 -1.55 -20.12 19.53
C MET A 1 -0.80 -19.11 20.38
N LEU A 2 0.53 -19.20 20.49
CA LEU A 2 1.30 -18.26 21.33
C LEU A 2 1.46 -16.95 20.58
N ILE A 3 0.86 -15.87 21.08
CA ILE A 3 1.20 -14.50 20.69
C ILE A 3 2.48 -14.14 21.45
N PRO A 4 3.63 -13.95 20.78
CA PRO A 4 4.91 -13.78 21.47
C PRO A 4 4.95 -12.48 22.28
N TYR A 5 4.21 -11.46 21.87
CA TYR A 5 4.00 -10.22 22.61
C TYR A 5 2.75 -9.48 22.12
N VAL A 6 2.10 -8.76 23.04
CA VAL A 6 0.93 -7.89 22.78
C VAL A 6 1.38 -6.43 22.60
N PRO A 7 0.50 -5.51 22.14
CA PRO A 7 0.81 -4.08 22.08
C PRO A 7 1.24 -3.53 23.46
N MET A 8 2.06 -2.47 23.47
CA MET A 8 2.62 -1.93 24.70
C MET A 8 1.59 -1.07 25.45
N LEU A 9 1.41 -1.27 26.76
CA LEU A 9 0.52 -0.44 27.58
C LEU A 9 1.13 0.92 27.97
N VAL A 10 2.45 1.06 27.81
CA VAL A 10 3.20 2.29 28.06
C VAL A 10 3.95 2.72 26.80
N PRO A 11 4.30 4.00 26.66
CA PRO A 11 5.06 4.49 25.52
C PRO A 11 6.34 3.67 25.25
N PRO A 12 6.68 3.39 23.97
CA PRO A 12 7.90 2.69 23.61
C PRO A 12 9.18 3.40 24.06
N LYS A 13 10.27 2.65 24.21
CA LYS A 13 11.61 3.23 24.38
C LYS A 13 12.00 4.00 23.12
N ARG A 14 12.46 5.22 23.31
CA ARG A 14 13.02 6.05 22.23
C ARG A 14 14.22 5.40 21.56
N TRP A 15 14.30 5.49 20.24
CA TRP A 15 15.41 5.01 19.44
C TRP A 15 16.68 5.85 19.68
N LYS A 16 17.79 5.15 19.93
CA LYS A 16 19.12 5.74 20.17
C LYS A 16 20.23 5.06 19.37
N GLY A 17 19.89 4.04 18.58
CA GLY A 17 20.83 3.25 17.79
C GLY A 17 20.16 2.01 17.19
N TYR A 18 20.95 1.18 16.51
CA TYR A 18 20.47 0.00 15.77
C TYR A 18 19.62 -0.97 16.59
N ASP A 19 20.05 -1.29 17.81
CA ASP A 19 19.43 -2.24 18.73
C ASP A 19 18.98 -1.59 20.05
N LYS A 20 18.79 -0.26 20.05
CA LYS A 20 18.46 0.54 21.23
C LYS A 20 17.20 1.35 20.99
N GLY A 21 16.04 0.78 21.28
CA GLY A 21 14.72 1.44 21.16
C GLY A 21 13.59 0.41 21.08
N GLY A 22 12.36 0.85 20.87
CA GLY A 22 11.20 -0.02 20.72
C GLY A 22 10.70 -0.59 22.05
N HIS A 23 10.79 -1.91 22.26
CA HIS A 23 10.28 -2.54 23.47
C HIS A 23 11.12 -2.22 24.72
N LEU A 24 10.53 -2.34 25.91
CA LEU A 24 11.25 -2.12 27.17
C LEU A 24 12.31 -3.20 27.45
N PHE A 25 11.95 -4.47 27.27
CA PHE A 25 12.78 -5.62 27.66
C PHE A 25 13.08 -6.57 26.51
N LEU A 26 12.25 -6.59 25.46
CA LEU A 26 12.47 -7.44 24.29
C LEU A 26 13.53 -6.81 23.37
N PRO A 27 14.41 -7.61 22.75
CA PRO A 27 15.29 -7.13 21.70
C PRO A 27 14.50 -6.49 20.56
N SER A 28 14.92 -5.30 20.17
CA SER A 28 14.27 -4.49 19.14
C SER A 28 15.34 -3.92 18.23
N TYR A 29 15.11 -4.05 16.91
CA TYR A 29 16.03 -3.54 15.88
C TYR A 29 15.33 -2.50 15.02
N VAL A 30 16.02 -1.39 14.77
CA VAL A 30 15.46 -0.26 14.03
C VAL A 30 15.19 -0.60 12.57
N MET A 31 15.93 -1.57 12.00
CA MET A 31 15.80 -2.02 10.62
C MET A 31 15.63 -3.54 10.55
N ARG A 32 14.67 -3.99 9.74
CA ARG A 32 14.46 -5.40 9.37
C ARG A 32 15.47 -5.80 8.30
N THR A 33 16.61 -6.32 8.72
CA THR A 33 17.71 -6.70 7.81
C THR A 33 17.57 -8.09 7.18
N HIS A 34 16.64 -8.91 7.67
CA HIS A 34 16.42 -10.29 7.23
C HIS A 34 17.71 -11.14 7.15
N GLY A 35 18.68 -10.86 8.03
CA GLY A 35 19.96 -11.58 8.09
C GLY A 35 21.07 -11.01 7.19
N SER A 36 20.82 -9.95 6.42
CA SER A 36 21.82 -9.30 5.58
C SER A 36 22.92 -8.63 6.41
N ARG A 37 24.12 -9.22 6.40
CA ARG A 37 25.28 -8.68 7.12
C ARG A 37 25.64 -7.27 6.68
N LYS A 38 25.60 -7.01 5.37
CA LYS A 38 25.94 -5.69 4.79
C LYS A 38 25.01 -4.58 5.31
N GLN A 39 23.73 -4.89 5.52
CA GLN A 39 22.78 -3.94 6.11
C GLN A 39 23.02 -3.72 7.60
N VAL A 40 23.31 -4.80 8.35
CA VAL A 40 23.66 -4.71 9.77
C VAL A 40 24.92 -3.86 9.96
N ASP A 41 25.96 -4.08 9.15
CA ASP A 41 27.21 -3.33 9.22
C ASP A 41 26.99 -1.85 8.88
N ALA A 42 26.20 -1.54 7.84
CA ALA A 42 25.84 -0.17 7.51
C ALA A 42 25.12 0.53 8.68
N MET A 43 24.19 -0.14 9.34
CA MET A 43 23.44 0.41 10.48
C MET A 43 24.26 0.53 11.76
N ARG A 44 25.29 -0.29 11.95
CA ARG A 44 26.18 -0.21 13.13
C ARG A 44 27.25 0.86 13.00
N ASN A 45 27.69 1.14 11.78
CA ASN A 45 28.76 2.11 11.51
C ASN A 45 28.24 3.54 11.27
N ILE A 46 26.93 3.73 11.10
CA ILE A 46 26.34 5.05 10.90
C ILE A 46 26.37 5.88 12.19
N SER A 47 26.70 7.17 12.07
CA SER A 47 26.68 8.07 13.21
C SER A 47 25.24 8.30 13.70
N ARG A 48 25.07 8.43 15.02
CA ARG A 48 23.75 8.72 15.62
C ARG A 48 23.17 10.05 15.11
N ASN A 49 24.00 11.06 14.92
CA ASN A 49 23.58 12.39 14.46
C ASN A 49 22.97 12.33 13.06
N GLN A 50 23.54 11.51 12.18
CA GLN A 50 23.02 11.32 10.82
C GLN A 50 21.63 10.67 10.81
N MET A 51 21.36 9.76 11.76
CA MET A 51 20.08 9.04 11.88
C MET A 51 19.04 9.75 12.76
N LEU A 52 19.35 10.93 13.30
CA LEU A 52 18.54 11.56 14.34
C LEU A 52 17.08 11.76 13.92
N LYS A 53 16.85 12.34 12.73
CA LYS A 53 15.49 12.57 12.21
C LYS A 53 14.71 11.26 12.01
N VAL A 54 15.39 10.20 11.57
CA VAL A 54 14.77 8.87 11.40
C VAL A 54 14.35 8.30 12.75
N PHE A 55 15.20 8.37 13.77
CA PHE A 55 14.86 7.92 15.12
C PHE A 55 13.69 8.71 15.71
N GLU A 56 13.71 10.04 15.56
CA GLU A 56 12.62 10.89 16.04
C GLU A 56 11.29 10.61 15.34
N ALA A 57 11.31 10.31 14.04
CA ALA A 57 10.11 9.98 13.29
C ALA A 57 9.52 8.64 13.75
N LEU A 58 10.36 7.63 13.96
CA LEU A 58 9.93 6.34 14.52
C LEU A 58 9.39 6.46 15.94
N ASP A 59 10.03 7.29 16.77
CA ASP A 59 9.59 7.56 18.14
C ASP A 59 8.23 8.26 18.14
N MET A 60 8.02 9.19 17.21
CA MET A 60 6.74 9.87 17.04
C MET A 60 5.65 8.88 16.63
N LEU A 61 5.88 8.06 15.58
CA LEU A 61 4.93 7.04 15.14
C LEU A 61 4.61 6.04 16.27
N GLY A 62 5.61 5.68 17.07
CA GLY A 62 5.44 4.81 18.23
C GLY A 62 4.75 5.45 19.42
N SER A 63 4.71 6.78 19.49
CA SER A 63 4.06 7.54 20.57
C SER A 63 2.57 7.73 20.37
N THR A 64 2.03 7.44 19.19
CA THR A 64 0.59 7.49 18.93
C THR A 64 -0.13 6.42 19.75
N LYS A 65 -0.98 6.87 20.69
CA LYS A 65 -1.78 5.99 21.56
C LYS A 65 -3.05 5.56 20.83
N TRP A 66 -3.27 4.26 20.75
CA TRP A 66 -4.44 3.63 20.12
C TRP A 66 -5.36 3.02 21.18
N ARG A 67 -6.63 2.86 20.84
CA ARG A 67 -7.57 2.04 21.60
C ARG A 67 -8.44 1.20 20.66
N VAL A 68 -9.15 0.25 21.25
CA VAL A 68 -10.14 -0.56 20.52
C VAL A 68 -11.46 0.22 20.40
N ASN A 69 -11.96 0.38 19.19
CA ASN A 69 -13.32 0.82 18.93
C ASN A 69 -14.28 -0.32 19.32
N LYS A 70 -14.83 -0.23 20.54
CA LYS A 70 -15.69 -1.28 21.12
C LYS A 70 -16.97 -1.51 20.32
N LYS A 71 -17.51 -0.47 19.69
CA LYS A 71 -18.75 -0.55 18.92
C LYS A 71 -18.54 -1.39 17.66
N VAL A 72 -17.49 -1.11 16.90
CA VAL A 72 -17.12 -1.89 15.71
C VAL A 72 -16.70 -3.31 16.09
N LEU A 73 -15.92 -3.49 17.17
CA LEU A 73 -15.53 -4.83 17.65
C LEU A 73 -16.76 -5.69 17.96
N SER A 74 -17.78 -5.14 18.63
CA SER A 74 -19.02 -5.87 18.96
C SER A 74 -19.75 -6.35 17.70
N VAL A 75 -19.82 -5.51 16.66
CA VAL A 75 -20.42 -5.87 15.37
C VAL A 75 -19.62 -6.99 14.70
N VAL A 76 -18.30 -6.85 14.64
CA VAL A 76 -17.40 -7.87 14.08
C VAL A 76 -17.57 -9.20 14.82
N GLU A 77 -17.60 -9.20 16.15
CA GLU A 77 -17.78 -10.42 16.94
C GLU A 77 -19.14 -11.07 16.69
N SER A 78 -20.21 -10.28 16.55
CA SER A 78 -21.55 -10.78 16.20
C SER A 78 -21.57 -11.44 14.82
N ILE A 79 -20.97 -10.80 13.80
CA ILE A 79 -20.86 -11.35 12.46
C ILE A 79 -20.02 -12.64 12.47
N TRP A 80 -18.90 -12.61 13.19
CA TRP A 80 -17.99 -13.74 13.27
C TRP A 80 -18.65 -14.94 13.97
N ALA A 81 -19.40 -14.71 15.05
CA ALA A 81 -20.17 -15.75 15.73
C ALA A 81 -21.26 -16.39 14.83
N ARG A 82 -21.81 -15.63 13.88
CA ARG A 82 -22.81 -16.09 12.89
C ARG A 82 -22.22 -16.79 11.66
N GLY A 83 -20.90 -17.03 11.61
CA GLY A 83 -20.27 -17.75 10.50
C GLY A 83 -19.31 -16.92 9.63
N GLY A 84 -19.25 -15.60 9.81
CA GLY A 84 -18.40 -14.71 9.01
C GLY A 84 -18.94 -14.49 7.59
N ASN A 85 -18.05 -14.49 6.58
CA ASN A 85 -18.37 -14.36 5.15
C ASN A 85 -18.97 -13.04 4.66
N ILE A 86 -19.04 -12.01 5.51
CA ILE A 86 -19.45 -10.65 5.15
C ILE A 86 -18.45 -9.64 5.72
N ALA A 87 -18.47 -8.40 5.22
CA ALA A 87 -17.55 -7.33 5.65
C ALA A 87 -16.06 -7.71 5.56
N GLY A 88 -15.68 -8.47 4.52
CA GLY A 88 -14.30 -8.95 4.34
C GLY A 88 -13.85 -10.07 5.30
N LEU A 89 -14.72 -10.55 6.20
CA LEU A 89 -14.42 -11.71 7.05
C LEU A 89 -14.51 -13.00 6.25
N VAL A 90 -13.57 -13.92 6.49
CA VAL A 90 -13.57 -15.25 5.88
C VAL A 90 -14.78 -16.08 6.35
N ASN A 91 -15.25 -17.00 5.52
CA ASN A 91 -16.26 -17.97 5.94
C ASN A 91 -15.69 -18.99 6.94
N ARG A 92 -16.39 -19.21 8.06
CA ARG A 92 -16.01 -20.19 9.08
C ARG A 92 -16.14 -21.63 8.59
N GLU A 93 -16.98 -21.88 7.60
CA GLU A 93 -17.22 -23.20 7.03
C GLU A 93 -16.32 -23.48 5.82
N ASP A 94 -16.03 -24.75 5.64
CA ASP A 94 -15.32 -25.28 4.48
C ASP A 94 -16.29 -25.46 3.31
N VAL A 95 -15.80 -25.29 2.08
CA VAL A 95 -16.57 -25.74 0.91
C VAL A 95 -16.61 -27.28 0.91
N PRO A 96 -17.73 -27.89 0.51
CA PRO A 96 -17.81 -29.34 0.39
C PRO A 96 -16.78 -29.83 -0.62
N VAL A 97 -16.10 -30.93 -0.28
CA VAL A 97 -15.21 -31.62 -1.21
C VAL A 97 -16.09 -32.56 -2.05
N PRO A 98 -16.07 -32.47 -3.39
CA PRO A 98 -16.92 -33.30 -4.24
C PRO A 98 -16.68 -34.80 -4.02
N ASP A 99 -17.76 -35.55 -3.84
CA ASP A 99 -17.71 -37.01 -3.79
C ASP A 99 -17.23 -37.58 -5.13
N LYS A 100 -16.61 -38.76 -5.07
CA LYS A 100 -16.12 -39.44 -6.26
C LYS A 100 -17.31 -39.80 -7.15
N SER A 101 -17.29 -39.33 -8.40
CA SER A 101 -18.29 -39.70 -9.40
C SER A 101 -18.32 -41.23 -9.58
N PRO A 102 -19.51 -41.86 -9.63
CA PRO A 102 -19.65 -43.28 -9.91
C PRO A 102 -19.39 -43.64 -11.39
N PHE A 103 -19.30 -42.65 -12.29
CA PHE A 103 -19.05 -42.86 -13.72
C PHE A 103 -17.54 -43.04 -14.03
N GLU A 104 -17.22 -43.95 -14.95
CA GLU A 104 -15.85 -44.39 -15.27
C GLU A 104 -15.18 -43.65 -16.45
N ASP A 105 -15.79 -42.59 -17.01
CA ASP A 105 -15.12 -41.85 -18.09
C ASP A 105 -13.87 -41.12 -17.56
N LEU A 106 -12.78 -41.21 -18.33
CA LEU A 106 -11.50 -40.57 -18.03
C LEU A 106 -11.62 -39.05 -17.90
N LYS A 107 -12.51 -38.42 -18.68
CA LYS A 107 -12.79 -36.98 -18.58
C LYS A 107 -13.45 -36.62 -17.25
N ASP A 108 -14.50 -37.34 -16.86
CA ASP A 108 -15.22 -37.12 -15.60
C ASP A 108 -14.32 -37.31 -14.38
N ILE A 109 -13.45 -38.34 -14.41
CA ILE A 109 -12.45 -38.57 -13.35
C ILE A 109 -11.47 -37.40 -13.26
N GLN A 110 -11.05 -36.83 -14.39
CA GLN A 110 -10.13 -35.70 -14.43
C GLN A 110 -10.77 -34.42 -13.92
N GLU A 111 -12.01 -34.12 -14.33
CA GLU A 111 -12.79 -32.98 -13.85
C GLU A 111 -13.08 -33.08 -12.35
N TRP A 112 -13.43 -34.28 -11.86
CA TRP A 112 -13.57 -34.54 -10.44
C TRP A 112 -12.26 -34.28 -9.67
N LYS A 113 -11.13 -34.82 -10.15
CA LYS A 113 -9.80 -34.59 -9.52
C LYS A 113 -9.47 -33.10 -9.44
N TRP A 114 -9.77 -32.33 -10.49
CA TRP A 114 -9.60 -30.88 -10.48
C TRP A 114 -10.51 -30.18 -9.48
N SER A 115 -11.77 -30.57 -9.43
CA SER A 115 -12.76 -30.01 -8.49
C SER A 115 -12.37 -30.29 -7.03
N VAL A 116 -11.91 -31.51 -6.71
CA VAL A 116 -11.38 -31.86 -5.39
C VAL A 116 -10.15 -31.03 -5.03
N ARG A 117 -9.20 -30.87 -5.96
CA ARG A 117 -8.00 -30.04 -5.75
C ARG A 117 -8.39 -28.59 -5.49
N LYS A 118 -9.35 -28.05 -6.25
CA LYS A 118 -9.86 -26.69 -6.08
C LYS A 118 -10.52 -26.50 -4.71
N ALA A 119 -11.40 -27.42 -4.30
CA ALA A 119 -12.06 -27.38 -2.98
C ALA A 119 -11.04 -27.46 -1.83
N LYS A 120 -10.07 -28.38 -1.90
CA LYS A 120 -9.01 -28.50 -0.89
C LYS A 120 -8.15 -27.24 -0.79
N LYS A 121 -7.80 -26.63 -1.93
CA LYS A 121 -7.06 -25.37 -1.96
C LYS A 121 -7.85 -24.25 -1.28
N ILE A 122 -9.13 -24.10 -1.61
CA ILE A 122 -10.01 -23.10 -0.98
C ILE A 122 -10.08 -23.30 0.54
N ASN A 123 -10.26 -24.55 1.01
CA ASN A 123 -10.34 -24.83 2.44
C ASN A 123 -9.03 -24.57 3.18
N GLN A 124 -7.88 -24.84 2.56
CA GLN A 124 -6.57 -24.49 3.12
C GLN A 124 -6.38 -22.97 3.23
N GLU A 125 -6.74 -22.22 2.18
CA GLU A 125 -6.68 -20.75 2.19
C GLU A 125 -7.62 -20.16 3.24
N ARG A 126 -8.86 -20.65 3.32
CA ARG A 126 -9.82 -20.25 4.36
C ARG A 126 -9.32 -20.56 5.76
N HIS A 127 -8.75 -21.75 5.99
CA HIS A 127 -8.18 -22.10 7.29
C HIS A 127 -7.10 -21.10 7.72
N SER A 128 -6.17 -20.76 6.82
CA SER A 128 -5.14 -19.75 7.11
C SER A 128 -5.74 -18.39 7.45
N GLN A 129 -6.75 -17.94 6.70
CA GLN A 129 -7.44 -16.68 6.96
C GLN A 129 -8.21 -16.70 8.29
N ARG A 130 -8.86 -17.82 8.65
CA ARG A 130 -9.58 -17.97 9.93
C ARG A 130 -8.61 -17.86 11.10
N CYS A 131 -7.44 -18.48 10.99
CA CYS A 131 -6.38 -18.35 12.00
C CYS A 131 -5.91 -16.90 12.16
N ASP A 132 -5.70 -16.18 11.07
CA ASP A 132 -5.32 -14.76 11.08
C ASP A 132 -6.42 -13.88 11.73
N THR A 133 -7.68 -14.09 11.36
CA THR A 133 -8.84 -13.40 11.98
C THR A 133 -8.90 -13.65 13.49
N GLU A 134 -8.79 -14.90 13.94
CA GLU A 134 -8.83 -15.22 15.38
C GLU A 134 -7.65 -14.63 16.14
N LEU A 135 -6.44 -14.57 15.56
CA LEU A 135 -5.30 -13.89 16.17
C LEU A 135 -5.57 -12.40 16.38
N LYS A 136 -6.10 -11.71 15.36
CA LYS A 136 -6.48 -10.30 15.43
C LYS A 136 -7.55 -10.06 16.50
N LEU A 137 -8.61 -10.86 16.50
CA LEU A 137 -9.68 -10.76 17.50
C LEU A 137 -9.20 -11.11 18.91
N SER A 138 -8.30 -12.08 19.06
CA SER A 138 -7.72 -12.40 20.36
C SER A 138 -6.93 -11.24 20.94
N VAL A 139 -6.19 -10.49 20.12
CA VAL A 139 -5.50 -9.27 20.58
C VAL A 139 -6.53 -8.20 20.91
N ALA A 140 -7.50 -7.95 20.03
CA ALA A 140 -8.54 -6.93 20.28
C ALA A 140 -9.31 -7.19 21.58
N ARG A 141 -9.74 -8.44 21.82
CA ARG A 141 -10.42 -8.87 23.06
C ARG A 141 -9.59 -8.61 24.30
N LYS A 142 -8.27 -8.84 24.22
CA LYS A 142 -7.35 -8.64 25.35
C LYS A 142 -7.09 -7.17 25.63
N MET A 143 -7.07 -6.33 24.60
CA MET A 143 -6.75 -4.91 24.70
C MET A 143 -8.00 -4.01 24.87
N LYS A 144 -9.22 -4.56 24.74
CA LYS A 144 -10.45 -3.75 24.67
C LYS A 144 -10.71 -2.93 25.93
N ASP A 145 -10.32 -3.43 27.10
CA ASP A 145 -10.61 -2.76 28.38
C ASP A 145 -9.44 -1.89 28.88
N GLU A 146 -8.34 -1.86 28.13
CA GLU A 146 -7.23 -0.94 28.37
C GLU A 146 -7.59 0.48 27.93
N GLU A 147 -7.15 1.50 28.66
CA GLU A 147 -7.35 2.91 28.28
C GLU A 147 -6.71 3.27 26.92
N GLY A 148 -5.63 2.56 26.58
CA GLY A 148 -4.99 2.60 25.28
C GLY A 148 -3.60 1.98 25.31
N PHE A 149 -3.03 1.78 24.13
CA PHE A 149 -1.79 1.05 23.91
C PHE A 149 -1.01 1.65 22.74
N TYR A 150 0.24 1.21 22.60
CA TYR A 150 1.22 1.75 21.67
C TYR A 150 1.86 0.65 20.83
N TYR A 151 2.30 1.03 19.64
CA TYR A 151 3.04 0.17 18.73
C TYR A 151 4.44 0.71 18.51
N PRO A 152 5.50 0.08 19.04
CA PRO A 152 6.85 0.43 18.59
C PRO A 152 6.96 0.21 17.08
N HIS A 153 7.63 1.14 16.40
CA HIS A 153 7.85 1.07 14.96
C HIS A 153 9.31 0.76 14.63
N ASN A 154 9.52 0.03 13.54
CA ASN A 154 10.81 -0.15 12.90
C ASN A 154 10.70 0.02 11.39
N LEU A 155 11.81 -0.05 10.68
CA LEU A 155 11.90 0.16 9.25
C LEU A 155 12.15 -1.15 8.51
N ASP A 156 11.72 -1.23 7.26
CA ASP A 156 12.42 -2.09 6.31
C ASP A 156 13.77 -1.48 5.89
N PHE A 157 14.53 -2.17 5.04
CA PHE A 157 15.84 -1.66 4.60
C PHE A 157 15.78 -0.40 3.74
N ARG A 158 14.60 -0.03 3.22
CA ARG A 158 14.38 1.11 2.33
C ARG A 158 13.98 2.37 3.11
N GLY A 159 13.54 2.21 4.36
CA GLY A 159 13.09 3.32 5.21
C GLY A 159 11.58 3.43 5.34
N ARG A 160 10.80 2.45 4.89
CA ARG A 160 9.36 2.41 5.18
C ARG A 160 9.13 1.91 6.60
N ALA A 161 8.32 2.64 7.37
CA ALA A 161 8.02 2.32 8.76
C ALA A 161 6.88 1.31 8.91
N TYR A 162 6.99 0.46 9.92
CA TYR A 162 6.05 -0.61 10.24
C TYR A 162 5.91 -0.77 11.77
N PRO A 163 4.68 -0.95 12.29
CA PRO A 163 4.46 -1.48 13.62
C PRO A 163 5.19 -2.82 13.79
N MET A 164 5.78 -3.03 14.97
CA MET A 164 6.45 -4.28 15.29
C MET A 164 5.46 -5.39 15.70
N HIS A 165 4.25 -5.06 16.13
CA HIS A 165 3.24 -6.08 16.46
C HIS A 165 2.55 -6.60 15.18
N PRO A 166 2.54 -7.92 14.93
CA PRO A 166 2.19 -8.46 13.60
C PRO A 166 0.70 -8.62 13.35
N HIS A 167 -0.15 -8.71 14.38
CA HIS A 167 -1.55 -9.13 14.20
C HIS A 167 -2.52 -7.95 14.12
N LEU A 168 -2.80 -7.29 15.25
CA LEU A 168 -3.67 -6.12 15.31
C LEU A 168 -2.81 -4.85 15.23
N ASN A 169 -2.81 -4.17 14.09
CA ASN A 169 -2.17 -2.87 13.90
C ASN A 169 -2.82 -2.13 12.72
N HIS A 170 -2.61 -0.82 12.62
CA HIS A 170 -3.27 0.03 11.64
C HIS A 170 -2.76 -0.13 10.20
N LEU A 171 -1.59 -0.73 9.97
CA LEU A 171 -1.11 -1.07 8.61
C LEU A 171 -1.84 -2.28 8.00
N SER A 172 -2.59 -3.03 8.81
CA SER A 172 -3.24 -4.28 8.42
C SER A 172 -4.58 -4.04 7.68
N SER A 173 -5.38 -5.10 7.57
CA SER A 173 -6.67 -5.16 6.85
C SER A 173 -7.74 -4.19 7.39
N ASP A 174 -8.81 -3.96 6.61
CA ASP A 174 -10.02 -3.21 7.00
C ASP A 174 -10.52 -3.57 8.41
N LEU A 175 -10.57 -4.87 8.76
CA LEU A 175 -10.87 -5.34 10.12
C LEU A 175 -10.03 -4.65 11.21
N CYS A 176 -8.72 -4.54 11.02
CA CYS A 176 -7.85 -3.93 12.01
C CYS A 176 -8.05 -2.42 12.07
N ARG A 177 -8.25 -1.77 10.92
CA ARG A 177 -8.43 -0.31 10.83
C ARG A 177 -9.78 0.13 11.38
N GLY A 178 -10.86 -0.61 11.12
CA GLY A 178 -12.18 -0.31 11.68
C GLY A 178 -12.26 -0.56 13.20
N VAL A 179 -11.49 -1.52 13.73
CA VAL A 179 -11.46 -1.81 15.18
C VAL A 179 -10.48 -0.92 15.95
N LEU A 180 -9.61 -0.16 15.28
CA LEU A 180 -8.63 0.71 15.93
C LEU A 180 -8.98 2.19 15.74
N GLU A 181 -8.86 2.97 16.81
CA GLU A 181 -9.00 4.43 16.77
C GLU A 181 -7.98 5.08 17.71
N PHE A 182 -7.77 6.39 17.60
CA PHE A 182 -6.89 7.10 18.51
C PHE A 182 -7.47 7.07 19.94
N ALA A 183 -6.62 6.79 20.93
CA ALA A 183 -7.06 6.77 22.33
C ALA A 183 -7.42 8.17 22.81
N GLU A 184 -6.64 9.16 22.41
CA GLU A 184 -6.92 10.57 22.61
C GLU A 184 -7.94 11.04 21.57
N GLY A 185 -8.91 11.87 21.96
CA GLY A 185 -9.91 12.42 21.06
C GLY A 185 -9.79 13.93 20.94
N ARG A 186 -10.31 14.50 19.85
CA ARG A 186 -10.37 15.95 19.64
C ARG A 186 -11.78 16.39 19.22
N PRO A 187 -12.22 17.60 19.62
CA PRO A 187 -13.50 18.13 19.13
C PRO A 187 -13.44 18.29 17.61
N LEU A 188 -14.52 17.93 16.91
CA LEU A 188 -14.58 17.99 15.45
C LEU A 188 -14.28 19.39 14.89
N GLY A 189 -14.77 20.44 15.54
CA GLY A 189 -14.79 21.78 14.97
C GLY A 189 -15.62 21.85 13.68
N LYS A 190 -15.52 22.97 12.96
CA LYS A 190 -16.21 23.14 11.67
C LYS A 190 -15.60 22.28 10.58
N SER A 191 -14.28 22.31 10.45
CA SER A 191 -13.56 21.56 9.42
C SER A 191 -13.65 20.05 9.65
N GLY A 192 -13.57 19.57 10.89
CA GLY A 192 -13.58 18.13 11.15
C GLY A 192 -14.92 17.45 10.84
N LEU A 193 -16.06 18.13 10.99
CA LEU A 193 -17.33 17.57 10.53
C LEU A 193 -17.35 17.39 9.00
N ARG A 194 -16.80 18.36 8.26
CA ARG A 194 -16.65 18.27 6.80
C ARG A 194 -15.72 17.12 6.40
N TRP A 195 -14.56 17.00 7.04
CA TRP A 195 -13.61 15.92 6.76
C TRP A 195 -14.12 14.54 7.16
N LEU A 196 -14.93 14.44 8.21
CA LEU A 196 -15.58 13.19 8.58
C LEU A 196 -16.55 12.70 7.48
N LYS A 197 -17.33 13.61 6.88
CA LYS A 197 -18.17 13.29 5.72
C LYS A 197 -17.34 12.90 4.50
N ILE A 198 -16.30 13.68 4.16
CA ILE A 198 -15.40 13.35 3.04
C ILE A 198 -14.75 11.98 3.23
N HIS A 199 -14.31 11.67 4.44
CA HIS A 199 -13.72 10.38 4.77
C HIS A 199 -14.70 9.22 4.58
N LEU A 200 -15.95 9.36 5.03
CA LEU A 200 -17.00 8.36 4.81
C LEU A 200 -17.22 8.12 3.31
N ALA A 201 -17.28 9.20 2.51
CA ALA A 201 -17.40 9.11 1.06
C ALA A 201 -16.19 8.40 0.40
N ASN A 202 -14.97 8.67 0.89
CA ASN A 202 -13.75 8.01 0.41
C ASN A 202 -13.77 6.50 0.70
N LEU A 203 -14.17 6.11 1.92
CA LEU A 203 -14.27 4.71 2.34
C LEU A 203 -15.38 3.95 1.60
N TYR A 204 -16.46 4.64 1.22
CA TYR A 204 -17.50 4.05 0.38
C TYR A 204 -16.95 3.68 -1.01
N ALA A 205 -16.08 4.54 -1.56
CA ALA A 205 -15.44 4.37 -2.86
C ALA A 205 -16.44 4.17 -4.02
N GLY A 206 -16.18 3.26 -4.96
CA GLY A 206 -17.10 2.97 -6.06
C GLY A 206 -17.26 4.11 -7.08
N GLY A 207 -16.28 5.03 -7.15
CA GLY A 207 -16.33 6.22 -7.99
C GLY A 207 -16.70 7.48 -7.22
N VAL A 208 -17.22 7.36 -6.00
CA VAL A 208 -17.50 8.50 -5.11
C VAL A 208 -16.21 9.22 -4.73
N GLU A 209 -15.11 8.49 -4.54
CA GLU A 209 -13.80 9.05 -4.23
C GLU A 209 -13.22 9.88 -5.40
N LYS A 210 -13.82 9.79 -6.59
CA LYS A 210 -13.45 10.57 -7.79
C LYS A 210 -14.29 11.82 -8.02
N LEU A 211 -15.28 12.05 -7.16
CA LEU A 211 -16.02 13.30 -7.12
C LEU A 211 -15.17 14.40 -6.48
N SER A 212 -15.52 15.65 -6.78
CA SER A 212 -15.02 16.80 -6.04
C SER A 212 -15.43 16.71 -4.57
N TYR A 213 -14.78 17.48 -3.69
CA TYR A 213 -15.17 17.49 -2.27
C TYR A 213 -16.66 17.83 -2.06
N GLU A 214 -17.22 18.77 -2.82
CA GLU A 214 -18.66 19.07 -2.77
C GLU A 214 -19.53 17.90 -3.23
N GLY A 215 -19.10 17.17 -4.28
CA GLY A 215 -19.79 15.96 -4.72
C GLY A 215 -19.74 14.84 -3.67
N ARG A 216 -18.62 14.70 -2.95
CA ARG A 216 -18.48 13.76 -1.83
C ARG A 216 -19.39 14.14 -0.65
N LEU A 217 -19.49 15.43 -0.33
CA LEU A 217 -20.40 15.93 0.72
C LEU A 217 -21.86 15.67 0.36
N ALA A 218 -22.26 16.01 -0.87
CA ALA A 218 -23.61 15.77 -1.37
C ALA A 218 -23.97 14.27 -1.35
N PHE A 219 -23.03 13.39 -1.68
CA PHE A 219 -23.22 11.95 -1.57
C PHE A 219 -23.58 11.55 -0.13
N VAL A 220 -22.84 12.02 0.86
CA VAL A 220 -23.12 11.71 2.28
C VAL A 220 -24.45 12.29 2.74
N ASP A 221 -24.74 13.53 2.36
CA ASP A 221 -26.00 14.20 2.74
C ASP A 221 -27.24 13.49 2.16
N ASN A 222 -27.11 12.86 0.98
CA ASN A 222 -28.17 12.08 0.37
C ASN A 222 -28.37 10.67 0.99
N HIS A 223 -27.44 10.21 1.84
CA HIS A 223 -27.48 8.88 2.48
C HIS A 223 -27.52 8.97 4.01
N ILE A 224 -27.98 10.11 4.56
CA ILE A 224 -28.03 10.33 6.02
C ILE A 224 -28.85 9.26 6.74
N ASP A 225 -29.98 8.84 6.17
CA ASP A 225 -30.83 7.80 6.76
C ASP A 225 -30.12 6.44 6.80
N ASP A 226 -29.42 6.07 5.73
CA ASP A 226 -28.62 4.84 5.66
C ASP A 226 -27.45 4.85 6.65
N ILE A 227 -26.86 6.03 6.88
CA ILE A 227 -25.78 6.25 7.85
C ILE A 227 -26.31 6.05 9.27
N PHE A 228 -27.47 6.64 9.59
CA PHE A 228 -28.11 6.45 10.90
C PHE A 228 -28.54 5.00 11.14
N ASP A 229 -29.12 4.33 10.14
CA ASP A 229 -29.44 2.90 10.23
C ASP A 229 -28.17 2.05 10.44
N SER A 230 -27.12 2.31 9.66
CA SER A 230 -25.84 1.60 9.79
C SER A 230 -25.21 1.79 11.17
N ALA A 231 -25.31 2.97 11.76
CA ALA A 231 -24.77 3.26 13.09
C ALA A 231 -25.58 2.61 14.23
N THR A 232 -26.91 2.57 14.11
CA THR A 232 -27.83 2.15 15.18
C THR A 232 -28.19 0.66 15.12
N ASN A 233 -28.32 0.10 13.92
CA ASN A 233 -28.65 -1.30 13.68
C ASN A 233 -27.71 -1.97 12.65
N PRO A 234 -26.39 -1.97 12.88
CA PRO A 234 -25.39 -2.41 11.91
C PRO A 234 -25.54 -3.86 11.43
N VAL A 235 -26.15 -4.73 12.24
CA VAL A 235 -26.25 -6.17 11.96
C VAL A 235 -27.60 -6.56 11.37
N ASN A 236 -28.70 -5.93 11.79
CA ASN A 236 -30.05 -6.33 11.41
C ASN A 236 -30.82 -5.24 10.64
N GLY A 237 -30.20 -4.10 10.34
CA GLY A 237 -30.79 -3.01 9.55
C GLY A 237 -30.65 -3.25 8.04
N ASN A 238 -30.61 -2.15 7.29
CA ASN A 238 -30.40 -2.14 5.85
C ASN A 238 -28.96 -2.55 5.48
N ARG A 239 -28.01 -2.37 6.43
CA ARG A 239 -26.60 -2.76 6.28
C ARG A 239 -25.93 -2.10 5.07
N TRP A 240 -26.29 -0.85 4.80
CA TRP A 240 -25.72 -0.05 3.70
C TRP A 240 -24.19 -0.01 3.76
N TRP A 241 -23.61 0.11 4.96
CA TRP A 241 -22.15 0.08 5.16
C TRP A 241 -21.43 -1.16 4.56
N LEU A 242 -22.12 -2.28 4.30
CA LEU A 242 -21.53 -3.47 3.65
C LEU A 242 -21.26 -3.27 2.16
N THR A 243 -21.85 -2.26 1.52
CA THR A 243 -21.66 -1.98 0.08
C THR A 243 -20.41 -1.14 -0.21
N ALA A 244 -19.79 -0.58 0.82
CA ALA A 244 -18.52 0.15 0.74
C ALA A 244 -17.33 -0.78 0.38
N GLU A 245 -16.27 -0.21 -0.22
CA GLU A 245 -15.03 -0.96 -0.48
C GLU A 245 -14.32 -1.35 0.83
N ASP A 246 -14.35 -0.46 1.83
CA ASP A 246 -13.80 -0.66 3.18
C ASP A 246 -14.92 -0.65 4.24
N PRO A 247 -15.69 -1.73 4.38
CA PRO A 247 -16.95 -1.73 5.10
C PRO A 247 -16.80 -1.46 6.62
N LEU A 248 -15.80 -2.03 7.29
CA LEU A 248 -15.67 -1.85 8.75
C LEU A 248 -15.17 -0.46 9.12
N GLN A 249 -14.29 0.14 8.31
CA GLN A 249 -13.94 1.55 8.43
C GLN A 249 -15.14 2.46 8.12
N CYS A 250 -15.93 2.14 7.07
CA CYS A 250 -17.14 2.89 6.72
C CYS A 250 -18.15 2.87 7.88
N LEU A 251 -18.34 1.71 8.53
CA LEU A 251 -19.17 1.59 9.72
C LEU A 251 -18.66 2.46 10.88
N ALA A 252 -17.34 2.47 11.13
CA ALA A 252 -16.74 3.33 12.14
C ALA A 252 -17.04 4.82 11.89
N ALA A 253 -16.93 5.25 10.62
CA ALA A 253 -17.27 6.61 10.20
C ALA A 253 -18.78 6.91 10.34
N CYS A 254 -19.66 5.96 9.98
CA CYS A 254 -21.11 6.10 10.16
C CYS A 254 -21.45 6.33 11.63
N ILE A 255 -20.89 5.52 12.53
CA ILE A 255 -21.12 5.64 13.98
C ILE A 255 -20.70 7.03 14.47
N ASN A 256 -19.49 7.48 14.12
CA ASN A 256 -19.00 8.78 14.61
C ASN A 256 -19.76 9.96 14.00
N LEU A 257 -20.18 9.87 12.73
CA LEU A 257 -20.98 10.91 12.09
C LEU A 257 -22.39 10.98 12.70
N SER A 258 -23.04 9.84 12.97
CA SER A 258 -24.34 9.81 13.64
C SER A 258 -24.29 10.39 15.06
N GLU A 259 -23.22 10.11 15.82
CA GLU A 259 -22.99 10.75 17.13
C GLU A 259 -22.87 12.28 17.00
N ALA A 260 -22.13 12.75 15.99
CA ALA A 260 -21.97 14.17 15.72
C ALA A 260 -23.29 14.84 15.37
N LEU A 261 -24.08 14.24 14.46
CA LEU A 261 -25.33 14.80 13.97
C LEU A 261 -26.49 14.75 14.98
N ASN A 262 -26.48 13.78 15.89
CA ASN A 262 -27.46 13.70 16.99
C ASN A 262 -27.13 14.66 18.15
N SER A 263 -25.93 15.25 18.18
CA SER A 263 -25.55 16.23 19.18
C SER A 263 -26.18 17.61 18.88
N PRO A 264 -26.65 18.35 19.89
CA PRO A 264 -27.09 19.73 19.70
C PRO A 264 -25.94 20.67 19.29
N SER A 265 -24.68 20.24 19.46
CA SER A 265 -23.49 20.97 19.02
C SER A 265 -22.49 20.01 18.36
N PRO A 266 -22.70 19.67 17.07
CA PRO A 266 -21.87 18.70 16.35
C PRO A 266 -20.38 19.02 16.37
N HIS A 267 -20.02 20.30 16.30
CA HIS A 267 -18.63 20.76 16.29
C HIS A 267 -17.86 20.51 17.60
N THR A 268 -18.57 20.25 18.71
CA THR A 268 -17.95 19.98 20.01
C THR A 268 -17.81 18.49 20.31
N VAL A 269 -18.40 17.63 19.48
CA VAL A 269 -18.30 16.17 19.65
C VAL A 269 -16.85 15.75 19.52
N ILE A 270 -16.39 14.98 20.50
CA ILE A 270 -15.04 14.44 20.55
C ILE A 270 -14.94 13.24 19.60
N SER A 271 -14.13 13.37 18.56
CA SER A 271 -13.84 12.27 17.63
C SER A 271 -12.46 11.68 17.91
N HIS A 272 -12.44 10.35 17.89
CA HIS A 272 -11.24 9.52 18.01
C HIS A 272 -10.81 8.93 16.67
N LEU A 273 -11.64 9.11 15.63
CA LEU A 273 -11.47 8.45 14.35
C LEU A 273 -10.27 9.06 13.60
N PRO A 274 -9.29 8.27 13.15
CA PRO A 274 -8.29 8.73 12.22
C PRO A 274 -8.93 9.00 10.85
N ILE A 275 -8.68 10.18 10.28
CA ILE A 275 -9.09 10.52 8.91
C ILE A 275 -7.90 10.36 7.97
N HIS A 276 -8.09 9.58 6.91
CA HIS A 276 -7.02 9.22 5.98
C HIS A 276 -6.95 10.21 4.83
N GLN A 277 -5.74 10.56 4.42
CA GLN A 277 -5.43 11.26 3.19
C GLN A 277 -4.45 10.40 2.40
N ASP A 278 -4.87 9.90 1.24
CA ASP A 278 -4.14 8.90 0.46
C ASP A 278 -3.48 9.51 -0.78
N GLY A 279 -2.22 9.15 -1.04
CA GLY A 279 -1.55 9.50 -2.28
C GLY A 279 -2.19 8.82 -3.50
N SER A 280 -2.54 9.57 -4.55
CA SER A 280 -3.31 9.07 -5.70
C SER A 280 -2.63 7.93 -6.48
N CYS A 281 -1.31 8.04 -6.67
CA CYS A 281 -0.43 7.00 -7.17
C CYS A 281 1.00 7.34 -6.74
N ASN A 282 1.30 7.13 -5.46
CA ASN A 282 2.44 7.75 -4.79
C ASN A 282 3.78 7.52 -5.49
N GLY A 283 4.05 6.31 -5.99
CA GLY A 283 5.27 6.03 -6.77
C GLY A 283 5.42 6.92 -8.01
N LEU A 284 4.33 7.15 -8.76
CA LEU A 284 4.34 8.05 -9.92
C LEU A 284 4.41 9.53 -9.50
N GLN A 285 3.80 9.92 -8.37
CA GLN A 285 3.95 11.28 -7.83
C GLN A 285 5.42 11.59 -7.55
N HIS A 286 6.13 10.67 -6.91
CA HIS A 286 7.55 10.80 -6.62
C HIS A 286 8.41 10.86 -7.91
N TYR A 287 8.07 10.08 -8.94
CA TYR A 287 8.78 10.17 -10.24
C TYR A 287 8.47 11.45 -11.02
N ALA A 288 7.21 11.89 -11.06
CA ALA A 288 6.80 13.12 -11.71
C ALA A 288 7.51 14.34 -11.07
N ALA A 289 7.65 14.34 -9.74
CA ALA A 289 8.42 15.38 -9.04
C ALA A 289 9.93 15.35 -9.35
N LEU A 290 10.54 14.15 -9.48
CA LEU A 290 11.95 14.00 -9.90
C LEU A 290 12.17 14.43 -11.36
N GLY A 291 11.22 14.08 -12.24
CA GLY A 291 11.29 14.34 -13.67
C GLY A 291 10.84 15.74 -14.06
N ARG A 292 10.10 16.43 -13.18
CA ARG A 292 9.50 17.75 -13.43
C ARG A 292 8.71 17.82 -14.74
N ASP A 293 8.04 16.72 -15.11
CA ASP A 293 7.18 16.71 -16.29
C ASP A 293 5.76 17.17 -15.92
N SER A 294 5.30 18.24 -16.58
CA SER A 294 4.02 18.89 -16.26
C SER A 294 2.80 18.01 -16.58
N LEU A 295 2.88 17.15 -17.61
CA LEU A 295 1.78 16.26 -17.99
C LEU A 295 1.68 15.09 -17.01
N GLU A 296 2.81 14.47 -16.67
CA GLU A 296 2.87 13.44 -15.65
C GLU A 296 2.42 13.96 -14.29
N ALA A 297 2.83 15.20 -13.93
CA ALA A 297 2.44 15.85 -12.70
C ALA A 297 0.91 16.06 -12.60
N ALA A 298 0.28 16.54 -13.68
CA ALA A 298 -1.17 16.69 -13.73
C ALA A 298 -1.90 15.33 -13.61
N ALA A 299 -1.41 14.28 -14.28
CA ALA A 299 -2.02 12.95 -14.26
C ALA A 299 -2.06 12.31 -12.86
N VAL A 300 -1.20 12.74 -11.94
CA VAL A 300 -1.08 12.21 -10.58
C VAL A 300 -1.41 13.23 -9.48
N ASN A 301 -2.17 14.27 -9.83
CA ASN A 301 -2.65 15.29 -8.91
C ASN A 301 -1.54 16.08 -8.20
N LEU A 302 -0.41 16.35 -8.87
CA LEU A 302 0.57 17.33 -8.36
C LEU A 302 0.17 18.78 -8.70
N VAL A 303 -0.82 18.95 -9.57
CA VAL A 303 -1.41 20.24 -9.97
C VAL A 303 -2.83 20.31 -9.41
N ASP A 304 -3.34 21.52 -9.22
CA ASP A 304 -4.74 21.77 -8.88
C ASP A 304 -5.68 21.32 -10.03
N GLY A 305 -6.91 20.97 -9.67
CA GLY A 305 -7.97 20.62 -10.62
C GLY A 305 -9.31 20.54 -9.91
N ASP A 306 -10.42 20.71 -10.65
CA ASP A 306 -11.77 20.74 -10.06
C ASP A 306 -12.18 19.43 -9.36
N LYS A 307 -11.66 18.31 -9.88
CA LYS A 307 -11.87 16.95 -9.37
C LYS A 307 -10.56 16.15 -9.42
N PRO A 308 -10.44 15.08 -8.62
CA PRO A 308 -9.26 14.23 -8.67
C PRO A 308 -9.04 13.64 -10.08
N ALA A 309 -7.83 13.79 -10.62
CA ALA A 309 -7.37 13.03 -11.76
C ALA A 309 -7.33 11.54 -11.40
N ASP A 310 -7.68 10.69 -12.38
CA ASP A 310 -7.71 9.24 -12.23
C ASP A 310 -6.84 8.59 -13.30
N VAL A 311 -5.53 8.58 -13.05
CA VAL A 311 -4.50 7.98 -13.92
C VAL A 311 -4.88 6.58 -14.41
N TYR A 312 -5.57 5.80 -13.58
CA TYR A 312 -6.00 4.44 -13.95
C TYR A 312 -7.08 4.45 -15.04
N SER A 313 -8.03 5.37 -14.99
CA SER A 313 -9.06 5.53 -16.01
C SER A 313 -8.49 6.12 -17.29
N GLU A 314 -7.53 7.05 -17.19
CA GLU A 314 -6.81 7.58 -18.34
C GLU A 314 -6.02 6.48 -19.08
N ILE A 315 -5.27 5.66 -18.34
CA ILE A 315 -4.56 4.51 -18.91
C ILE A 315 -5.55 3.48 -19.48
N ALA A 316 -6.68 3.22 -18.81
CA ALA A 316 -7.70 2.32 -19.33
C ALA A 316 -8.27 2.82 -20.67
N ALA A 317 -8.55 4.12 -20.78
CA ALA A 317 -9.00 4.75 -22.01
C ALA A 317 -7.95 4.60 -23.13
N ARG A 318 -6.68 4.84 -22.83
CA ARG A 318 -5.59 4.67 -23.79
C ARG A 318 -5.43 3.21 -24.25
N VAL A 319 -5.51 2.26 -23.31
CA VAL A 319 -5.49 0.82 -23.62
C VAL A 319 -6.67 0.46 -24.52
N HIS A 320 -7.87 0.97 -24.21
CA HIS A 320 -9.06 0.74 -25.01
C HIS A 320 -8.90 1.28 -26.44
N GLU A 321 -8.34 2.49 -26.62
CA GLU A 321 -8.05 3.04 -27.96
C GLU A 321 -7.09 2.17 -28.77
N ILE A 322 -5.98 1.73 -28.15
CA ILE A 322 -5.00 0.86 -28.81
C ILE A 322 -5.67 -0.46 -29.21
N MET A 323 -6.44 -1.08 -28.31
CA MET A 323 -7.14 -2.33 -28.60
C MET A 323 -8.23 -2.16 -29.65
N LYS A 324 -8.97 -1.04 -29.66
CA LYS A 324 -9.98 -0.75 -30.69
C LYS A 324 -9.34 -0.57 -32.07
N ARG A 325 -8.15 0.03 -32.13
CA ARG A 325 -7.37 0.10 -33.37
C ARG A 325 -6.92 -1.29 -33.83
N ASP A 326 -6.41 -2.10 -32.91
CA ASP A 326 -5.93 -3.45 -33.20
C ASP A 326 -7.06 -4.41 -33.58
N SER A 327 -8.27 -4.25 -33.02
CA SER A 327 -9.44 -5.08 -33.35
C SER A 327 -9.94 -4.90 -34.78
N ASN A 328 -9.68 -3.72 -35.36
CA ASN A 328 -10.05 -3.37 -36.73
C ASN A 328 -9.04 -3.84 -37.77
N LYS A 329 -7.88 -4.37 -37.35
CA LYS A 329 -6.88 -4.93 -38.27
C LYS A 329 -7.32 -6.30 -38.79
N ASP A 330 -6.77 -6.69 -39.93
CA ASP A 330 -6.98 -8.03 -40.50
C ASP A 330 -6.26 -9.10 -39.65
N PRO A 331 -6.98 -10.09 -39.09
CA PRO A 331 -6.37 -11.20 -38.34
C PRO A 331 -5.28 -11.97 -39.08
N THR A 332 -5.31 -12.00 -40.42
CA THR A 332 -4.31 -12.72 -41.21
C THR A 332 -2.94 -12.03 -41.21
N THR A 333 -2.93 -10.70 -41.06
CA THR A 333 -1.71 -9.87 -41.01
C THR A 333 -1.35 -9.45 -39.60
N SER A 334 -2.31 -9.44 -38.68
CA SER A 334 -2.15 -8.98 -37.29
C SER A 334 -2.68 -10.03 -36.31
N PRO A 335 -1.82 -10.89 -35.74
CA PRO A 335 -2.26 -11.99 -34.86
C PRO A 335 -2.97 -11.52 -33.59
N ASN A 336 -2.74 -10.27 -33.16
CA ASN A 336 -3.40 -9.68 -31.99
C ASN A 336 -4.84 -9.21 -32.27
N ALA A 337 -5.29 -9.11 -33.54
CA ALA A 337 -6.60 -8.57 -33.87
C ALA A 337 -7.75 -9.36 -33.23
N LEU A 338 -7.63 -10.70 -33.18
CA LEU A 338 -8.63 -11.56 -32.52
C LEU A 338 -8.65 -11.35 -31.00
N LEU A 339 -7.49 -11.25 -30.36
CA LEU A 339 -7.38 -10.98 -28.92
C LEU A 339 -7.97 -9.61 -28.57
N ALA A 340 -7.70 -8.60 -29.42
CA ALA A 340 -8.23 -7.26 -29.26
C ALA A 340 -9.77 -7.23 -29.36
N ARG A 341 -10.37 -7.95 -30.31
CA ARG A 341 -11.84 -8.09 -30.42
C ARG A 341 -12.47 -8.70 -29.17
N ILE A 342 -11.81 -9.69 -28.56
CA ILE A 342 -12.29 -10.34 -27.33
C ILE A 342 -12.22 -9.38 -26.13
N LEU A 343 -11.14 -8.60 -26.05
CA LEU A 343 -10.82 -7.80 -24.87
C LEU A 343 -11.38 -6.38 -24.88
N VAL A 344 -11.69 -5.80 -26.04
CA VAL A 344 -12.05 -4.36 -26.16
C VAL A 344 -13.18 -3.97 -25.20
N ASN A 345 -14.22 -4.81 -25.08
CA ASN A 345 -15.37 -4.56 -24.19
C ASN A 345 -15.12 -4.96 -22.72
N GLN A 346 -13.93 -5.48 -22.41
CA GLN A 346 -13.53 -5.90 -21.07
C GLN A 346 -12.55 -4.92 -20.42
N ILE A 347 -12.12 -3.86 -21.12
CA ILE A 347 -11.17 -2.89 -20.58
C ILE A 347 -11.91 -1.92 -19.66
N ASP A 348 -11.51 -1.90 -18.39
CA ASP A 348 -11.96 -0.94 -17.40
C ASP A 348 -10.83 -0.56 -16.45
N ARG A 349 -11.11 0.42 -15.60
CA ARG A 349 -10.21 0.87 -14.54
C ARG A 349 -9.71 -0.29 -13.67
N LYS A 350 -10.61 -1.21 -13.27
CA LYS A 350 -10.31 -2.32 -12.35
C LYS A 350 -9.30 -3.30 -12.96
N LEU A 351 -9.37 -3.54 -14.26
CA LEU A 351 -8.46 -4.42 -15.00
C LEU A 351 -7.02 -3.90 -14.98
N VAL A 352 -6.82 -2.59 -15.15
CA VAL A 352 -5.48 -1.98 -15.28
C VAL A 352 -4.90 -1.47 -13.95
N LYS A 353 -5.76 -1.13 -12.96
CA LYS A 353 -5.38 -0.47 -11.69
C LYS A 353 -4.18 -1.15 -11.01
N GLN A 354 -4.24 -2.46 -10.81
CA GLN A 354 -3.19 -3.19 -10.10
C GLN A 354 -1.86 -3.18 -10.86
N THR A 355 -1.90 -3.37 -12.18
CA THR A 355 -0.70 -3.37 -13.03
C THR A 355 -0.03 -2.01 -13.04
N VAL A 356 -0.81 -0.94 -13.21
CA VAL A 356 -0.30 0.44 -13.17
C VAL A 356 0.33 0.74 -11.81
N MET A 357 -0.40 0.50 -10.73
CA MET A 357 0.04 0.77 -9.36
C MET A 357 1.32 0.02 -8.98
N THR A 358 1.53 -1.20 -9.50
CA THR A 358 2.68 -2.03 -9.12
C THR A 358 3.85 -1.94 -10.10
N SER A 359 3.66 -1.42 -11.31
CA SER A 359 4.72 -1.31 -12.32
C SER A 359 5.83 -0.35 -11.90
N VAL A 360 5.48 0.78 -11.26
CA VAL A 360 6.46 1.71 -10.66
C VAL A 360 7.29 1.08 -9.54
N TYR A 361 6.76 0.01 -8.95
CA TYR A 361 7.41 -0.76 -7.89
C TYR A 361 8.16 -2.00 -8.42
N GLY A 362 8.48 -2.01 -9.72
CA GLY A 362 9.36 -3.01 -10.34
C GLY A 362 8.65 -4.31 -10.73
N VAL A 363 7.32 -4.31 -10.84
CA VAL A 363 6.60 -5.44 -11.44
C VAL A 363 7.05 -5.62 -12.88
N THR A 364 7.51 -6.84 -13.17
CA THR A 364 7.91 -7.22 -14.53
C THR A 364 6.70 -7.56 -15.39
N TYR A 365 6.90 -7.66 -16.71
CA TYR A 365 5.88 -8.14 -17.65
C TYR A 365 5.17 -9.43 -17.18
N VAL A 366 5.92 -10.38 -16.62
CA VAL A 366 5.35 -11.64 -16.11
C VAL A 366 4.40 -11.39 -14.95
N GLY A 367 4.77 -10.52 -14.02
CA GLY A 367 3.91 -10.14 -12.89
C GLY A 367 2.67 -9.36 -13.36
N ALA A 368 2.83 -8.41 -14.29
CA ALA A 368 1.74 -7.66 -14.89
C ALA A 368 0.72 -8.59 -15.59
N ARG A 369 1.20 -9.58 -16.34
CA ARG A 369 0.35 -10.61 -16.96
C ARG A 369 -0.47 -11.36 -15.91
N GLU A 370 0.16 -11.85 -14.84
CA GLU A 370 -0.57 -12.61 -13.80
C GLU A 370 -1.65 -11.77 -13.11
N GLN A 371 -1.36 -10.49 -12.85
CA GLN A 371 -2.34 -9.57 -12.26
C GLN A 371 -3.55 -9.37 -13.19
N ILE A 372 -3.31 -9.11 -14.48
CA ILE A 372 -4.38 -8.95 -15.47
C ILE A 372 -5.13 -10.25 -15.67
N LYS A 373 -4.44 -11.39 -15.74
CA LYS A 373 -5.06 -12.71 -15.88
C LYS A 373 -6.06 -12.96 -14.75
N LYS A 374 -5.67 -12.71 -13.50
CA LYS A 374 -6.55 -12.84 -12.34
C LYS A 374 -7.80 -11.96 -12.46
N ARG A 375 -7.67 -10.72 -12.96
CA ARG A 375 -8.80 -9.82 -13.19
C ARG A 375 -9.71 -10.28 -14.33
N LEU A 376 -9.17 -10.90 -15.38
CA LEU A 376 -9.97 -11.52 -16.44
C LEU A 376 -10.68 -12.79 -15.94
N GLU A 377 -10.02 -13.60 -15.10
CA GLU A 377 -10.63 -14.76 -14.42
C GLU A 377 -11.83 -14.33 -13.57
N GLU A 378 -11.70 -13.24 -12.81
CA GLU A 378 -12.79 -12.66 -11.99
C GLU A 378 -14.00 -12.23 -12.83
N LYS A 379 -13.80 -11.85 -14.10
CA LYS A 379 -14.90 -11.47 -15.02
C LYS A 379 -15.64 -12.66 -15.61
N GLY A 380 -14.99 -13.83 -15.70
CA GLY A 380 -15.62 -15.07 -16.17
C GLY A 380 -16.04 -15.11 -17.65
N LEU A 381 -15.61 -14.14 -18.48
CA LEU A 381 -16.01 -14.04 -19.89
C LEU A 381 -15.14 -14.91 -20.83
N ILE A 382 -13.98 -15.36 -20.37
CA ILE A 382 -13.07 -16.24 -21.13
C ILE A 382 -12.92 -17.54 -20.32
N THR A 383 -13.54 -18.61 -20.82
CA THR A 383 -13.56 -19.92 -20.14
C THR A 383 -12.42 -20.84 -20.57
N ASP A 384 -11.82 -20.59 -21.74
CA ASP A 384 -10.65 -21.33 -22.20
C ASP A 384 -9.34 -20.77 -21.59
N ASP A 385 -8.65 -21.60 -20.81
CA ASP A 385 -7.44 -21.22 -20.07
C ASP A 385 -6.28 -20.77 -20.97
N ARG A 386 -6.15 -21.35 -22.16
CA ARG A 386 -5.07 -21.01 -23.11
C ARG A 386 -5.32 -19.65 -23.74
N LEU A 387 -6.56 -19.39 -24.15
CA LEU A 387 -7.01 -18.11 -24.67
C LEU A 387 -6.91 -17.04 -23.59
N LEU A 388 -7.34 -17.32 -22.37
CA LEU A 388 -7.22 -16.42 -21.22
C LEU A 388 -5.77 -16.03 -20.96
N PHE A 389 -4.85 -17.00 -20.96
CA PHE A 389 -3.42 -16.73 -20.81
C PHE A 389 -2.87 -15.83 -21.93
N THR A 390 -3.29 -16.10 -23.18
CA THR A 390 -2.83 -15.34 -24.36
C THR A 390 -3.43 -13.93 -24.39
N ALA A 391 -4.70 -13.79 -24.01
CA ALA A 391 -5.39 -12.53 -23.84
C ALA A 391 -4.73 -11.68 -22.73
N ALA A 392 -4.41 -12.28 -21.59
CA ALA A 392 -3.67 -11.61 -20.52
C ALA A 392 -2.27 -11.17 -20.97
N CYS A 393 -1.57 -11.99 -21.78
CA CYS A 393 -0.29 -11.62 -22.35
C CYS A 393 -0.37 -10.36 -23.24
N TYR A 394 -1.38 -10.30 -24.11
CA TYR A 394 -1.60 -9.15 -24.98
C TYR A 394 -2.03 -7.91 -24.19
N ALA A 395 -3.02 -8.04 -23.29
CA ALA A 395 -3.47 -6.95 -22.44
C ALA A 395 -2.34 -6.35 -21.61
N ALA A 396 -1.49 -7.17 -20.99
CA ALA A 396 -0.33 -6.69 -20.25
C ALA A 396 0.67 -5.90 -21.11
N LYS A 397 0.91 -6.33 -22.36
CA LYS A 397 1.77 -5.58 -23.29
C LYS A 397 1.19 -4.20 -23.60
N VAL A 398 -0.10 -4.15 -23.93
CA VAL A 398 -0.78 -2.89 -24.27
C VAL A 398 -0.85 -1.95 -23.06
N THR A 399 -1.16 -2.47 -21.87
CA THR A 399 -1.17 -1.66 -20.63
C THR A 399 0.20 -1.08 -20.30
N LEU A 400 1.27 -1.87 -20.38
CA LEU A 400 2.63 -1.36 -20.12
C LEU A 400 3.10 -0.39 -21.21
N ALA A 401 2.68 -0.57 -22.46
CA ALA A 401 2.95 0.38 -23.54
C ALA A 401 2.24 1.73 -23.27
N ALA A 402 0.94 1.69 -22.96
CA ALA A 402 0.15 2.89 -22.63
C ALA A 402 0.73 3.63 -21.42
N LEU A 403 1.12 2.91 -20.36
CA LEU A 403 1.79 3.50 -19.20
C LEU A 403 3.10 4.19 -19.60
N GLY A 404 3.91 3.55 -20.45
CA GLY A 404 5.18 4.11 -20.92
C GLY A 404 5.04 5.27 -21.89
N GLU A 405 3.90 5.39 -22.60
CA GLU A 405 3.58 6.54 -23.45
C GLU A 405 3.26 7.79 -22.63
N ILE A 406 2.52 7.62 -21.51
CA ILE A 406 2.11 8.71 -20.62
C ILE A 406 3.25 9.13 -19.69
N PHE A 407 4.01 8.16 -19.15
CA PHE A 407 5.03 8.41 -18.13
C PHE A 407 6.46 8.22 -18.67
N GLN A 408 6.84 9.03 -19.67
CA GLN A 408 8.13 8.96 -20.33
C GLN A 408 9.29 9.45 -19.45
N ALA A 409 9.12 10.57 -18.73
CA ALA A 409 10.13 11.12 -17.83
C ALA A 409 10.38 10.16 -16.64
N ALA A 410 9.31 9.64 -16.03
CA ALA A 410 9.43 8.60 -15.00
C ALA A 410 10.19 7.37 -15.53
N ARG A 411 9.88 6.91 -16.75
CA ARG A 411 10.56 5.78 -17.39
C ARG A 411 12.04 6.07 -17.66
N GLY A 412 12.37 7.28 -18.08
CA GLY A 412 13.74 7.74 -18.26
C GLY A 412 14.55 7.62 -16.98
N ILE A 413 14.01 8.13 -15.86
CA ILE A 413 14.65 8.05 -14.54
C ILE A 413 14.78 6.61 -14.07
N MET A 414 13.72 5.79 -14.22
CA MET A 414 13.78 4.36 -13.88
C MET A 414 14.88 3.62 -14.65
N SER A 415 15.04 3.92 -15.95
CA SER A 415 16.12 3.33 -16.76
C SER A 415 17.48 3.79 -16.28
N TRP A 416 17.65 5.10 -16.04
CA TRP A 416 18.90 5.67 -15.56
C TRP A 416 19.34 5.05 -14.23
N LEU A 417 18.42 4.95 -13.25
CA LEU A 417 18.68 4.25 -11.99
C LEU A 417 19.14 2.81 -12.25
N GLY A 418 18.40 2.05 -13.06
CA GLY A 418 18.75 0.67 -13.41
C GLY A 418 20.13 0.54 -14.05
N ASP A 419 20.52 1.48 -14.90
CA ASP A 419 21.81 1.45 -15.58
C ASP A 419 22.96 1.83 -14.62
N CYS A 420 22.77 2.80 -13.72
CA CYS A 420 23.69 3.07 -12.60
C CYS A 420 23.88 1.82 -11.72
N ALA A 421 22.79 1.14 -11.37
CA ALA A 421 22.84 -0.09 -10.59
C ALA A 421 23.60 -1.21 -11.31
N LYS A 422 23.46 -1.31 -12.63
CA LYS A 422 24.20 -2.28 -13.46
C LYS A 422 25.71 -2.02 -13.43
N VAL A 423 26.13 -0.75 -13.51
CA VAL A 423 27.55 -0.36 -13.43
C VAL A 423 28.15 -0.84 -12.10
N ILE A 424 27.52 -0.51 -10.97
CA ILE A 424 27.99 -0.90 -9.63
C ILE A 424 27.99 -2.43 -9.45
N ALA A 425 26.90 -3.09 -9.85
CA ALA A 425 26.75 -4.53 -9.65
C ALA A 425 27.71 -5.36 -10.52
N SER A 426 28.17 -4.82 -11.66
CA SER A 426 29.14 -5.49 -12.53
C SER A 426 30.51 -5.62 -11.84
N GLU A 427 30.85 -4.71 -10.92
CA GLU A 427 32.02 -4.80 -10.04
C GLU A 427 31.78 -5.68 -8.79
N ASN A 428 30.71 -6.50 -8.81
CA ASN A 428 30.27 -7.35 -7.71
C ASN A 428 30.00 -6.57 -6.40
N GLN A 429 29.64 -5.28 -6.50
CA GLN A 429 29.24 -4.44 -5.37
C GLN A 429 27.71 -4.28 -5.33
N PRO A 430 27.07 -4.31 -4.14
CA PRO A 430 25.66 -4.00 -4.04
C PRO A 430 25.44 -2.49 -4.16
N VAL A 431 24.29 -2.09 -4.69
CA VAL A 431 23.91 -0.67 -4.72
C VAL A 431 23.64 -0.18 -3.29
N ARG A 432 24.19 1.00 -2.95
CA ARG A 432 24.04 1.65 -1.65
C ARG A 432 23.80 3.14 -1.84
N TRP A 433 22.89 3.73 -1.07
CA TRP A 433 22.67 5.16 -1.05
C TRP A 433 22.25 5.60 0.35
N THR A 434 22.26 6.91 0.60
CA THR A 434 21.74 7.50 1.84
C THR A 434 20.49 8.28 1.50
N THR A 435 19.41 8.10 2.27
CA THR A 435 18.18 8.88 2.05
C THR A 435 18.38 10.33 2.46
N PRO A 436 17.50 11.27 2.03
CA PRO A 436 17.56 12.67 2.47
C PRO A 436 17.48 12.87 4.00
N LEU A 437 16.96 11.89 4.74
CA LEU A 437 16.94 11.89 6.21
C LEU A 437 18.15 11.20 6.86
N GLY A 438 19.14 10.77 6.08
CA GLY A 438 20.38 10.18 6.58
C GLY A 438 20.37 8.66 6.75
N LEU A 439 19.29 7.96 6.35
CA LEU A 439 19.23 6.49 6.44
C LEU A 439 20.16 5.83 5.41
N PRO A 440 21.14 5.01 5.81
CA PRO A 440 21.93 4.23 4.86
C PRO A 440 21.11 3.03 4.36
N VAL A 441 20.95 2.94 3.05
CA VAL A 441 20.24 1.85 2.39
C VAL A 441 21.22 0.99 1.61
N VAL A 442 21.11 -0.33 1.78
CA VAL A 442 21.93 -1.32 1.05
C VAL A 442 21.02 -2.38 0.44
N GLN A 443 21.12 -2.60 -0.87
CA GLN A 443 20.38 -3.67 -1.52
C GLN A 443 20.94 -5.06 -1.17
N PRO A 444 20.12 -5.99 -0.66
CA PRO A 444 20.61 -7.27 -0.16
C PRO A 444 20.84 -8.31 -1.28
N TYR A 445 20.53 -8.00 -2.54
CA TYR A 445 20.42 -9.02 -3.60
C TYR A 445 21.78 -9.62 -3.99
N CYS A 446 22.02 -10.81 -3.45
CA CYS A 446 23.13 -11.69 -3.82
C CYS A 446 22.59 -12.98 -4.45
N LYS A 447 23.41 -13.67 -5.24
CA LYS A 447 23.08 -14.99 -5.75
C LYS A 447 22.90 -15.94 -4.56
N SER A 448 21.94 -16.85 -4.68
CA SER A 448 21.66 -17.81 -3.63
C SER A 448 22.19 -19.18 -3.99
N GLU A 449 22.77 -19.86 -3.02
CA GLU A 449 23.22 -21.24 -3.15
C GLU A 449 22.28 -22.15 -2.35
N ARG A 450 21.96 -23.31 -2.94
CA ARG A 450 21.18 -24.35 -2.26
C ARG A 450 22.13 -25.25 -1.49
N HIS A 451 21.91 -25.36 -0.19
CA HIS A 451 22.62 -26.28 0.69
C HIS A 451 21.66 -27.38 1.14
N LEU A 452 21.94 -28.62 0.74
CA LEU A 452 21.11 -29.77 1.08
C LEU A 452 21.63 -30.44 2.35
N ILE A 453 20.80 -30.49 3.39
CA ILE A 453 21.05 -31.24 4.62
C ILE A 453 20.22 -32.51 4.56
N ARG A 454 20.88 -33.65 4.45
CA ARG A 454 20.22 -34.96 4.54
C ARG A 454 20.13 -35.38 6.01
N THR A 455 18.92 -35.65 6.47
CA THR A 455 18.66 -36.28 7.76
C THR A 455 18.16 -37.71 7.54
N SER A 456 18.03 -38.50 8.61
CA SER A 456 17.46 -39.85 8.53
C SER A 456 16.00 -39.88 8.07
N LEU A 457 15.26 -38.77 8.18
CA LEU A 457 13.83 -38.69 7.86
C LEU A 457 13.53 -37.92 6.55
N GLN A 458 14.39 -36.98 6.16
CA GLN A 458 14.12 -36.10 5.02
C GLN A 458 15.37 -35.39 4.50
N VAL A 459 15.25 -34.70 3.37
CA VAL A 459 16.27 -33.79 2.85
C VAL A 459 15.77 -32.36 2.98
N LEU A 460 16.47 -31.56 3.78
CA LEU A 460 16.19 -30.14 3.95
C LEU A 460 17.02 -29.34 2.94
N ALA A 461 16.37 -28.51 2.13
CA ALA A 461 17.06 -27.58 1.23
C ALA A 461 17.09 -26.19 1.87
N LEU A 462 18.25 -25.78 2.37
CA LEU A 462 18.48 -24.44 2.89
C LEU A 462 18.98 -23.51 1.78
N GLN A 463 18.60 -22.25 1.85
CA GLN A 463 19.10 -21.20 0.97
C GLN A 463 20.17 -20.40 1.72
N ARG A 464 21.39 -20.36 1.19
CA ARG A 464 22.50 -19.56 1.73
C ARG A 464 22.80 -18.41 0.77
N GLU A 465 22.96 -17.20 1.31
CA GLU A 465 23.43 -16.07 0.51
C GLU A 465 24.91 -16.31 0.13
N SER A 466 25.21 -16.22 -1.15
CA SER A 466 26.59 -16.19 -1.64
C SER A 466 27.19 -14.79 -1.49
N ASN A 467 28.51 -14.68 -1.62
CA ASN A 467 29.20 -13.39 -1.68
C ASN A 467 29.07 -12.69 -3.05
N SER A 468 28.51 -13.36 -4.07
CA SER A 468 28.35 -12.80 -5.40
C SER A 468 27.03 -12.06 -5.53
N VAL A 469 27.09 -10.83 -6.03
CA VAL A 469 25.92 -9.98 -6.26
C VAL A 469 25.10 -10.50 -7.44
N ASP A 470 23.77 -10.42 -7.32
CA ASP A 470 22.86 -10.71 -8.44
C ASP A 470 22.61 -9.43 -9.25
N ILE A 471 23.39 -9.25 -10.31
CA ILE A 471 23.36 -8.05 -11.17
C ILE A 471 21.95 -7.76 -11.68
N ARG A 472 21.22 -8.81 -12.11
CA ARG A 472 19.87 -8.64 -12.65
C ARG A 472 18.93 -8.10 -11.58
N LYS A 473 18.95 -8.68 -10.38
CA LYS A 473 18.09 -8.23 -9.28
C LYS A 473 18.45 -6.83 -8.78
N GLN A 474 19.74 -6.52 -8.64
CA GLN A 474 20.20 -5.17 -8.26
C GLN A 474 19.66 -4.11 -9.23
N ARG A 475 19.83 -4.35 -10.54
CA ARG A 475 19.34 -3.46 -11.60
C ARG A 475 17.83 -3.27 -11.54
N THR A 476 17.05 -4.36 -11.52
CA THR A 476 15.58 -4.26 -11.60
C THR A 476 14.94 -3.76 -10.31
N ALA A 477 15.59 -3.96 -9.16
CA ALA A 477 15.05 -3.56 -7.86
C ALA A 477 15.50 -2.17 -7.41
N PHE A 478 16.48 -1.54 -8.06
CA PHE A 478 16.94 -0.21 -7.66
C PHE A 478 15.91 0.90 -7.85
N PRO A 479 15.27 1.08 -9.02
CA PRO A 479 14.22 2.09 -9.17
C PRO A 479 13.12 2.02 -8.11
N PRO A 480 12.50 0.85 -7.84
CA PRO A 480 11.42 0.79 -6.85
C PRO A 480 11.92 0.94 -5.42
N ASN A 481 13.11 0.42 -5.07
CA ASN A 481 13.65 0.58 -3.73
C ASN A 481 14.06 2.04 -3.46
N PHE A 482 14.54 2.76 -4.48
CA PHE A 482 14.90 4.16 -4.38
C PHE A 482 13.67 5.03 -4.13
N VAL A 483 12.61 4.88 -4.92
CA VAL A 483 11.36 5.62 -4.70
C VAL A 483 10.70 5.26 -3.36
N HIS A 484 10.73 3.98 -2.95
CA HIS A 484 10.33 3.59 -1.60
C HIS A 484 11.10 4.31 -0.47
N SER A 485 12.36 4.65 -0.72
CA SER A 485 13.14 5.39 0.27
C SER A 485 12.79 6.88 0.32
N LEU A 486 12.33 7.44 -0.80
CA LEU A 486 11.83 8.81 -0.88
C LEU A 486 10.44 8.94 -0.26
N ASP A 487 9.53 8.00 -0.51
CA ASP A 487 8.20 7.99 0.14
C ASP A 487 8.31 7.84 1.66
N GLY A 488 9.19 6.96 2.15
CA GLY A 488 9.47 6.82 3.57
C GLY A 488 10.05 8.10 4.16
N SER A 489 10.92 8.79 3.42
CA SER A 489 11.48 10.08 3.85
C SER A 489 10.42 11.17 3.91
N HIS A 490 9.55 11.27 2.90
CA HIS A 490 8.43 12.21 2.88
C HIS A 490 7.48 11.99 4.06
N MET A 491 7.05 10.74 4.29
CA MET A 491 6.20 10.41 5.44
C MET A 491 6.85 10.78 6.77
N MET A 492 8.13 10.47 6.95
CA MET A 492 8.87 10.83 8.17
C MET A 492 9.03 12.36 8.34
N MET A 493 9.27 13.10 7.26
CA MET A 493 9.31 14.57 7.31
C MET A 493 7.96 15.18 7.69
N THR A 494 6.87 14.68 7.09
CA THR A 494 5.50 15.09 7.42
C THR A 494 5.16 14.75 8.86
N ALA A 495 5.47 13.54 9.31
CA ALA A 495 5.28 13.10 10.69
C ALA A 495 5.93 14.08 11.67
N LEU A 496 7.23 14.37 11.52
CA LEU A 496 7.94 15.29 12.41
C LEU A 496 7.31 16.69 12.42
N ALA A 497 6.93 17.22 11.26
CA ALA A 497 6.30 18.53 11.16
C ALA A 497 4.90 18.56 11.77
N CYS A 498 4.09 17.49 11.62
CA CYS A 498 2.81 17.35 12.30
C CYS A 498 2.97 17.33 13.81
N ARG A 499 3.97 16.62 14.34
CA ARG A 499 4.29 16.61 15.78
C ARG A 499 4.61 18.02 16.28
N ASP A 500 5.47 18.74 15.56
CA ASP A 500 5.90 20.08 15.95
C ASP A 500 4.75 21.09 15.89
N ALA A 501 3.78 20.86 15.00
CA ALA A 501 2.51 21.59 14.91
C ALA A 501 1.45 21.12 15.93
N GLY A 502 1.75 20.11 16.76
CA GLY A 502 0.85 19.60 17.79
C GLY A 502 -0.24 18.66 17.29
N LEU A 503 -0.12 18.07 16.09
CA LEU A 503 -1.06 17.11 15.53
C LEU A 503 -0.75 15.69 16.00
N ARG A 504 -1.77 14.82 15.99
CA ARG A 504 -1.57 13.37 16.06
C ARG A 504 -1.41 12.83 14.65
N PHE A 505 -0.45 11.93 14.47
CA PHE A 505 -0.16 11.38 13.16
C PHE A 505 -0.02 9.87 13.22
N ALA A 506 -0.60 9.20 12.25
CA ALA A 506 -0.30 7.84 11.90
C ALA A 506 -0.11 7.76 10.38
N GLY A 507 0.65 6.78 9.92
CA GLY A 507 0.85 6.57 8.50
C GLY A 507 0.80 5.10 8.12
N VAL A 508 0.23 4.80 6.96
CA VAL A 508 0.36 3.54 6.24
C VAL A 508 1.09 3.85 4.94
N HIS A 509 2.41 3.96 5.03
CA HIS A 509 3.28 4.32 3.90
C HIS A 509 2.86 5.66 3.27
N ASP A 510 2.07 5.64 2.20
CA ASP A 510 1.56 6.75 1.41
C ASP A 510 0.13 7.20 1.79
N SER A 511 -0.35 6.76 2.96
CA SER A 511 -1.62 7.19 3.56
C SER A 511 -1.36 7.86 4.90
N PHE A 512 -1.72 9.14 5.04
CA PHE A 512 -1.41 9.97 6.22
C PHE A 512 -2.66 10.29 7.01
N TRP A 513 -2.63 10.05 8.32
CA TRP A 513 -3.82 10.04 9.16
C TRP A 513 -3.68 11.01 10.33
N THR A 514 -4.74 11.76 10.62
CA THR A 514 -4.84 12.66 11.77
C THR A 514 -6.29 12.75 12.26
N HIS A 515 -6.56 13.52 13.31
CA HIS A 515 -7.94 13.81 13.74
C HIS A 515 -8.69 14.64 12.70
N PRO A 516 -10.03 14.55 12.63
CA PRO A 516 -10.81 15.28 11.62
C PRO A 516 -10.56 16.79 11.63
N CYS A 517 -10.42 17.39 12.82
CA CYS A 517 -10.18 18.83 12.97
C CYS A 517 -8.81 19.30 12.45
N ASP A 518 -7.87 18.38 12.30
CA ASP A 518 -6.46 18.66 12.00
C ASP A 518 -6.10 18.41 10.52
N VAL A 519 -7.04 17.87 9.73
CA VAL A 519 -6.77 17.42 8.34
C VAL A 519 -6.30 18.56 7.45
N ASP A 520 -6.90 19.74 7.54
CA ASP A 520 -6.47 20.91 6.75
C ASP A 520 -5.01 21.27 7.01
N GLN A 521 -4.60 21.27 8.29
CA GLN A 521 -3.24 21.59 8.68
C GLN A 521 -2.26 20.49 8.28
N MET A 522 -2.65 19.21 8.43
CA MET A 522 -1.85 18.09 7.93
C MET A 522 -1.66 18.15 6.41
N ASN A 523 -2.71 18.50 5.66
CA ASN A 523 -2.68 18.63 4.20
C ASN A 523 -1.75 19.76 3.74
N LYS A 524 -1.70 20.88 4.47
CA LYS A 524 -0.71 21.92 4.23
C LYS A 524 0.71 21.40 4.49
N ILE A 525 0.94 20.81 5.66
CA ILE A 525 2.27 20.29 6.06
C ILE A 525 2.77 19.23 5.08
N LEU A 526 1.92 18.29 4.64
CA LEU A 526 2.36 17.22 3.75
C LEU A 526 2.78 17.74 2.38
N ARG A 527 2.12 18.78 1.85
CA ARG A 527 2.48 19.43 0.58
C ARG A 527 3.79 20.20 0.74
N GLU A 528 3.92 20.99 1.80
CA GLU A 528 5.15 21.72 2.13
C GLU A 528 6.36 20.78 2.23
N LYS A 529 6.23 19.65 2.94
CA LYS A 529 7.31 18.68 3.09
C LYS A 529 7.63 17.92 1.80
N PHE A 530 6.64 17.72 0.92
CA PHE A 530 6.88 17.16 -0.41
C PHE A 530 7.70 18.12 -1.27
N VAL A 531 7.31 19.41 -1.30
CA VAL A 531 8.03 20.46 -2.03
C VAL A 531 9.44 20.64 -1.46
N GLU A 532 9.60 20.63 -0.13
CA GLU A 532 10.91 20.71 0.53
C GLU A 532 11.82 19.55 0.11
N LEU A 533 11.31 18.31 0.13
CA LEU A 533 12.05 17.12 -0.29
C LEU A 533 12.53 17.24 -1.73
N TYR A 534 11.65 17.63 -2.65
CA TYR A 534 11.96 17.69 -4.09
C TYR A 534 12.64 18.98 -4.55
N SER A 535 12.76 19.96 -3.67
CA SER A 535 13.65 21.11 -3.87
C SER A 535 15.12 20.75 -3.63
N MET A 536 15.41 19.60 -3.01
CA MET A 536 16.77 19.08 -2.88
C MET A 536 17.24 18.48 -4.22
N PRO A 537 18.55 18.55 -4.54
CA PRO A 537 19.10 17.98 -5.77
C PRO A 537 19.31 16.46 -5.62
N ILE A 538 18.21 15.70 -5.53
CA ILE A 538 18.20 14.28 -5.14
C ILE A 538 19.00 13.40 -6.10
N LEU A 539 18.78 13.51 -7.42
CA LEU A 539 19.46 12.64 -8.40
C LEU A 539 20.92 13.06 -8.59
N GLU A 540 21.21 14.35 -8.51
CA GLU A 540 22.55 14.92 -8.55
C GLU A 540 23.36 14.41 -7.35
N SER A 541 22.82 14.55 -6.14
CA SER A 541 23.46 14.08 -4.90
C SER A 541 23.72 12.56 -4.94
N LEU A 542 22.78 11.81 -5.54
CA LEU A 542 22.94 10.37 -5.75
C LEU A 542 24.08 10.06 -6.71
N LEU A 543 24.14 10.75 -7.85
CA LEU A 543 25.19 10.57 -8.86
C LEU A 543 26.57 10.94 -8.29
N GLU A 544 26.67 12.09 -7.62
CA GLU A 544 27.89 12.55 -6.95
C GLU A 544 28.36 11.54 -5.90
N SER A 545 27.44 10.98 -5.11
CA SER A 545 27.75 9.93 -4.13
C SER A 545 28.29 8.65 -4.79
N PHE A 546 27.74 8.25 -5.93
CA PHE A 546 28.23 7.11 -6.71
C PHE A 546 29.62 7.38 -7.30
N GLN A 547 29.85 8.56 -7.87
CA GLN A 547 31.15 8.96 -8.42
C GLN A 547 32.23 9.02 -7.33
N ALA A 548 31.89 9.56 -6.16
CA ALA A 548 32.81 9.59 -5.02
C ALA A 548 33.12 8.19 -4.46
N SER A 549 32.12 7.31 -4.42
CA SER A 549 32.30 5.93 -3.92
C SER A 549 33.01 5.02 -4.91
N TYR A 550 32.90 5.31 -6.21
CA TYR A 550 33.42 4.50 -7.30
C TYR A 550 34.13 5.36 -8.36
N PRO A 551 35.26 6.01 -8.02
CA PRO A 551 35.93 6.99 -8.88
C PRO A 551 36.48 6.40 -10.19
N ALA A 552 36.67 5.08 -10.25
CA ALA A 552 37.12 4.37 -11.45
C ALA A 552 35.98 4.01 -12.42
N LEU A 553 34.71 4.21 -12.02
CA LEU A 553 33.53 3.84 -12.82
C LEU A 553 32.93 5.08 -13.50
N THR A 554 32.47 4.89 -14.74
CA THR A 554 31.73 5.92 -15.49
C THR A 554 30.24 5.65 -15.39
N PHE A 555 29.50 6.64 -14.91
CA PHE A 555 28.05 6.59 -14.78
C PHE A 555 27.36 7.34 -15.94
N PRO A 556 26.16 6.90 -16.35
CA PRO A 556 25.39 7.62 -17.36
C PRO A 556 25.00 9.03 -16.85
N PRO A 557 24.94 10.04 -17.75
CA PRO A 557 24.50 11.38 -17.38
C PRO A 557 23.07 11.37 -16.86
N LEU A 558 22.72 12.39 -16.06
CA LEU A 558 21.35 12.57 -15.58
C LEU A 558 20.36 12.68 -16.75
N PRO A 559 19.16 12.11 -16.63
CA PRO A 559 18.12 12.31 -17.63
C PRO A 559 17.68 13.78 -17.64
N GLU A 560 17.25 14.25 -18.82
CA GLU A 560 16.62 15.57 -18.94
C GLU A 560 15.36 15.64 -18.08
N ARG A 561 15.11 16.82 -17.50
CA ARG A 561 13.94 17.12 -16.70
C ARG A 561 13.08 18.15 -17.42
N GLY A 562 11.78 18.09 -17.19
CA GLY A 562 10.87 19.15 -17.59
C GLY A 562 10.98 20.39 -16.70
N ASP A 563 10.01 21.27 -16.86
CA ASP A 563 9.93 22.60 -16.25
C ASP A 563 8.79 22.74 -15.23
N PHE A 564 8.16 21.64 -14.80
CA PHE A 564 7.10 21.65 -13.80
C PHE A 564 7.54 22.38 -12.53
N ASP A 565 6.78 23.40 -12.14
CA ASP A 565 6.97 24.14 -10.91
C ASP A 565 6.38 23.38 -9.72
N LEU A 566 7.28 22.85 -8.88
CA LEU A 566 6.91 22.13 -7.66
C LEU A 566 6.04 22.97 -6.70
N GLN A 567 6.07 24.30 -6.76
CA GLN A 567 5.23 25.14 -5.90
C GLN A 567 3.73 24.93 -6.16
N GLN A 568 3.34 24.47 -7.36
CA GLN A 568 1.94 24.15 -7.68
C GLN A 568 1.36 23.04 -6.78
N VAL A 569 2.21 22.18 -6.21
CA VAL A 569 1.78 21.12 -5.28
C VAL A 569 1.15 21.70 -4.02
N LEU A 570 1.57 22.89 -3.58
CA LEU A 570 1.05 23.55 -2.37
C LEU A 570 -0.45 23.85 -2.47
N GLU A 571 -0.92 24.15 -3.67
CA GLU A 571 -2.31 24.47 -3.96
C GLU A 571 -3.12 23.27 -4.44
N SER A 572 -2.51 22.09 -4.63
CA SER A 572 -3.23 20.91 -5.17
C SER A 572 -4.06 20.19 -4.10
N PRO A 573 -5.41 20.31 -4.12
CA PRO A 573 -6.29 19.73 -3.11
C PRO A 573 -6.32 18.21 -3.17
N TYR A 574 -6.04 17.62 -4.35
CA TYR A 574 -6.16 16.19 -4.61
C TYR A 574 -4.82 15.44 -4.65
N PHE A 575 -3.70 16.09 -4.36
CA PHE A 575 -2.40 15.43 -4.20
C PHE A 575 -2.47 14.24 -3.24
N PHE A 576 -3.01 14.48 -2.05
CA PHE A 576 -3.47 13.47 -1.08
C PHE A 576 -4.94 13.77 -0.78
N ASN A 577 -5.85 12.81 -0.89
CA ASN A 577 -7.29 13.07 -0.77
C ASN A 577 -8.16 11.90 -0.35
#